data_AF-A0A8A3PCS6-F1
#
_entry.id   AF-A0A8A3PCS6-F1
#
_cell.length_a   1.000
_cell.length_b   1.000
_cell.length_c   1.000
_cell.angle_alpha   90.00
_cell.angle_beta   90.00
_cell.angle_gamma   90.00
#
_symmetry.space_group_name_H-M   'P 1'
#
loop_
_entity.id
_entity.type
_entity.pdbx_description
1 polymer ?
#
loop_
_entity_poly.entity_id
_entity_poly.type
_entity_poly.pdbx_seq_one_letter_code
_entity_poly.pdbx_strand_id
1 'polypeptide(L)'
;MAGQMDLLLSDIPADADGLPSQTLWIHNERFVRNIRGFLSAFPLTVPPGNDAQPHPDPTQKYGRITIPLLVQDATFSEDNSNWPAFRPLLELLDKLLLYYSDFLKKELKRIDPNPQGRTRTDYEAALEICKRALPADKRAIPLSIETRNVNCFSHVRISVCISPHDPVERLTPDTETKECGPYVLIVPWGKWAVNKDWTQGGKIVLPPNTIMPCLPSQYHLIRKERHIFNTPIEAGKERYQFEFFMPHIPEHDSEALEKASRYDFVQAKIHHALNTGKNQRGC
;
A
#
# COMPACT_ATOMS: atom_id res chain seq x y z
N MET A 1 -13.26 3.98 2.02
CA MET A 1 -14.19 2.91 2.43
C MET A 1 -13.37 1.65 2.61
N ALA A 2 -13.57 0.94 3.71
CA ALA A 2 -12.92 -0.34 3.96
C ALA A 2 -13.86 -1.45 3.49
N GLY A 3 -13.33 -2.45 2.80
CA GLY A 3 -14.05 -3.67 2.46
C GLY A 3 -13.19 -4.89 2.72
N GLN A 4 -13.82 -6.06 2.71
CA GLN A 4 -13.21 -7.35 2.98
C GLN A 4 -13.44 -8.26 1.77
N MET A 5 -12.53 -9.18 1.48
CA MET A 5 -12.83 -10.27 0.55
C MET A 5 -13.98 -11.10 1.12
N ASP A 6 -15.14 -11.10 0.44
CA ASP A 6 -16.25 -12.00 0.76
C ASP A 6 -15.81 -13.44 0.51
N LEU A 7 -15.39 -14.09 1.60
CA LEU A 7 -15.10 -15.50 1.67
C LEU A 7 -16.26 -16.11 2.46
N LEU A 8 -16.97 -17.06 1.82
CA LEU A 8 -18.11 -17.78 2.38
C LEU A 8 -17.87 -18.13 3.85
N LEU A 9 -18.67 -17.52 4.73
CA LEU A 9 -18.64 -17.70 6.17
C LEU A 9 -19.19 -19.08 6.52
N SER A 10 -18.33 -20.08 6.65
CA SER A 10 -18.63 -21.32 7.37
C SER A 10 -17.75 -21.39 8.62
N ASP A 11 -18.39 -21.67 9.75
CA ASP A 11 -17.89 -22.03 11.09
C ASP A 11 -16.50 -21.52 11.49
N ILE A 12 -16.48 -20.52 12.39
CA ILE A 12 -15.28 -19.98 13.03
C ILE A 12 -14.78 -20.98 14.09
N PRO A 13 -13.62 -21.64 13.92
CA PRO A 13 -13.04 -22.46 14.97
C PRO A 13 -12.29 -21.61 15.99
N ALA A 14 -12.07 -22.15 17.19
CA ALA A 14 -11.52 -21.45 18.36
C ALA A 14 -10.04 -20.98 18.21
N ASP A 15 -9.37 -21.33 17.11
CA ASP A 15 -7.93 -21.23 16.90
C ASP A 15 -7.50 -20.32 15.72
N ALA A 16 -8.39 -19.53 15.13
CA ALA A 16 -8.06 -18.60 14.04
C ALA A 16 -7.23 -17.35 14.46
N ASP A 17 -6.50 -17.41 15.58
CA ASP A 17 -5.71 -16.29 16.14
C ASP A 17 -6.47 -14.94 16.25
N GLY A 18 -7.78 -15.00 16.47
CA GLY A 18 -8.65 -13.82 16.55
C GLY A 18 -9.05 -13.21 15.21
N LEU A 19 -8.77 -13.87 14.08
CA LEU A 19 -9.28 -13.47 12.77
C LEU A 19 -10.76 -13.86 12.61
N PRO A 20 -11.56 -13.06 11.87
CA PRO A 20 -12.98 -13.32 11.66
C PRO A 20 -13.35 -14.65 10.97
N SER A 21 -12.41 -15.31 10.28
CA SER A 21 -12.66 -16.60 9.63
C SER A 21 -11.39 -17.44 9.45
N GLN A 22 -11.57 -18.77 9.41
CA GLN A 22 -10.48 -19.73 9.14
C GLN A 22 -9.87 -19.52 7.75
N THR A 23 -10.71 -19.23 6.76
CA THR A 23 -10.26 -18.97 5.39
C THR A 23 -9.30 -17.78 5.36
N LEU A 24 -9.63 -16.68 6.03
CA LEU A 24 -8.74 -15.51 6.13
C LEU A 24 -7.41 -15.87 6.80
N TRP A 25 -7.45 -16.68 7.87
CA TRP A 25 -6.24 -17.17 8.53
C TRP A 25 -5.35 -18.01 7.59
N ILE A 26 -5.93 -18.98 6.87
CA ILE A 26 -5.20 -19.83 5.90
C ILE A 26 -4.56 -18.96 4.80
N HIS A 27 -5.31 -17.98 4.27
CA HIS A 27 -4.79 -17.05 3.29
C HIS A 27 -3.63 -16.24 3.86
N ASN A 28 -3.78 -15.65 5.04
CA ASN A 28 -2.72 -14.89 5.68
C ASN A 28 -1.45 -15.72 5.90
N GLU A 29 -1.55 -16.95 6.41
CA GLU A 29 -0.40 -17.85 6.58
C GLU A 29 0.32 -18.15 5.26
N ARG A 30 -0.45 -18.43 4.19
CA ARG A 30 0.10 -18.68 2.86
C ARG A 30 0.82 -17.43 2.33
N PHE A 31 0.23 -16.25 2.51
CA PHE A 31 0.82 -14.98 2.11
C PHE A 31 2.14 -14.72 2.82
N VAL A 32 2.13 -14.79 4.16
CA VAL A 32 3.31 -14.59 5.00
C VAL A 32 4.46 -15.51 4.58
N ARG A 33 4.17 -16.79 4.31
CA ARG A 33 5.20 -17.74 3.86
C ARG A 33 5.87 -17.33 2.54
N ASN A 34 5.09 -16.92 1.54
CA ASN A 34 5.62 -16.50 0.24
C ASN A 34 6.39 -15.18 0.35
N ILE A 35 5.87 -14.23 1.15
CA ILE A 35 6.55 -12.96 1.42
C ILE A 35 7.92 -13.21 2.09
N ARG A 36 7.98 -14.05 3.12
CA ARG A 36 9.24 -14.40 3.79
C ARG A 36 10.24 -15.05 2.83
N GLY A 37 9.77 -15.97 1.99
CA GLY A 37 10.60 -16.59 0.95
C GLY A 37 11.20 -15.56 -0.01
N PHE A 38 10.38 -14.66 -0.52
CA PHE A 38 10.83 -13.54 -1.35
C PHE A 38 11.82 -12.63 -0.61
N LEU A 39 11.44 -12.12 0.56
CA LEU A 39 12.25 -11.19 1.35
C LEU A 39 13.56 -11.81 1.85
N SER A 40 13.68 -13.14 1.86
CA SER A 40 14.96 -13.82 2.15
C SER A 40 16.03 -13.51 1.10
N ALA A 41 15.64 -13.33 -0.17
CA ALA A 41 16.55 -13.17 -1.31
C ALA A 41 16.70 -11.72 -1.79
N PHE A 42 15.73 -10.84 -1.49
CA PHE A 42 15.73 -9.46 -1.94
C PHE A 42 16.03 -8.48 -0.78
N PRO A 43 17.01 -7.57 -0.93
CA PRO A 43 17.33 -6.60 0.10
C PRO A 43 16.20 -5.58 0.24
N LEU A 44 15.97 -5.13 1.47
CA LEU A 44 15.04 -4.05 1.79
C LEU A 44 15.80 -2.73 1.89
N THR A 45 15.17 -1.66 1.41
CA THR A 45 15.66 -0.29 1.60
C THR A 45 14.98 0.32 2.82
N VAL A 46 15.74 0.80 3.79
CA VAL A 46 15.18 1.55 4.92
C VAL A 46 14.83 2.96 4.44
N PRO A 47 13.56 3.39 4.51
CA PRO A 47 13.17 4.72 4.07
C PRO A 47 13.81 5.80 4.95
N PRO A 48 14.08 7.00 4.41
CA PRO A 48 14.60 8.11 5.20
C PRO A 48 13.57 8.55 6.25
N GLY A 49 14.06 8.93 7.44
CA GLY A 49 13.25 9.40 8.56
C GLY A 49 13.46 8.60 9.84
N ASN A 50 12.74 8.98 10.89
CA ASN A 50 12.75 8.25 12.15
C ASN A 50 11.72 7.12 12.08
N ASP A 51 12.17 5.88 12.22
CA ASP A 51 11.29 4.74 12.42
C ASP A 51 10.93 4.61 13.90
N ALA A 52 9.64 4.70 14.20
CA ALA A 52 9.07 4.51 15.53
C ALA A 52 8.94 3.02 15.90
N GLN A 53 9.07 2.12 14.91
CA GLN A 53 8.94 0.70 15.16
C GLN A 53 10.10 0.21 16.03
N PRO A 54 9.84 -0.44 17.17
CA PRO A 54 10.90 -1.12 17.91
C PRO A 54 11.45 -2.29 17.10
N HIS A 55 12.78 -2.31 16.92
CA HIS A 55 13.55 -3.39 16.29
C HIS A 55 14.55 -3.99 17.29
N PRO A 56 14.08 -4.75 18.30
CA PRO A 56 14.96 -5.30 19.33
C PRO A 56 15.81 -6.48 18.84
N ASP A 57 15.39 -7.14 17.76
CA ASP A 57 16.13 -8.24 17.13
C ASP A 57 16.98 -7.67 15.97
N PRO A 58 18.32 -7.74 16.04
CA PRO A 58 19.20 -7.25 14.98
C PRO A 58 19.08 -8.04 13.67
N THR A 59 18.47 -9.22 13.67
CA THR A 59 18.23 -10.05 12.48
C THR A 59 16.87 -9.77 11.83
N GLN A 60 16.01 -8.97 12.47
CA GLN A 60 14.70 -8.61 11.95
C GLN A 60 14.85 -7.87 10.62
N LYS A 61 14.14 -8.36 9.59
CA LYS A 61 14.03 -7.64 8.32
C LYS A 61 12.99 -6.54 8.44
N TYR A 62 13.38 -5.32 8.10
CA TYR A 62 12.50 -4.17 7.99
C TYR A 62 12.93 -3.27 6.83
N GLY A 63 12.02 -2.43 6.36
CA GLY A 63 12.24 -1.51 5.24
C GLY A 63 11.22 -1.72 4.14
N ARG A 64 11.59 -1.37 2.91
CA ARG A 64 10.71 -1.33 1.74
C ARG A 64 11.33 -1.96 0.53
N ILE A 65 10.48 -2.44 -0.35
CA ILE A 65 10.85 -2.87 -1.69
C ILE A 65 9.71 -2.54 -2.64
N THR A 66 10.04 -1.96 -3.80
CA THR A 66 9.08 -1.62 -4.85
C THR A 66 9.29 -2.54 -6.02
N ILE A 67 8.23 -3.26 -6.41
CA ILE A 67 8.20 -4.24 -7.49
C ILE A 67 7.51 -3.57 -8.69
N PRO A 68 8.17 -3.44 -9.85
CA PRO A 68 7.51 -3.00 -11.06
C PRO A 68 6.53 -4.09 -11.54
N LEU A 69 5.39 -3.68 -12.09
CA LEU A 69 4.38 -4.61 -12.63
C LEU A 69 4.29 -4.60 -14.16
N LEU A 70 4.88 -3.60 -14.81
CA LEU A 70 4.77 -3.42 -16.26
C LEU A 70 5.99 -3.97 -16.99
N VAL A 71 7.19 -3.67 -16.49
CA VAL A 71 8.46 -3.95 -17.16
C VAL A 71 9.42 -4.59 -16.18
N GLN A 72 10.15 -5.61 -16.63
CA GLN A 72 11.26 -6.20 -15.88
C GLN A 72 12.42 -5.20 -15.80
N ASP A 73 13.03 -5.10 -14.63
CA ASP A 73 14.29 -4.38 -14.43
C ASP A 73 15.40 -5.37 -14.03
N ALA A 74 16.61 -4.87 -13.74
CA ALA A 74 17.74 -5.72 -13.36
C ALA A 74 17.50 -6.55 -12.08
N THR A 75 16.63 -6.09 -11.19
CA THR A 75 16.29 -6.75 -9.93
C THR A 75 15.17 -7.77 -10.15
N PHE A 76 14.12 -7.40 -10.86
CA PHE A 76 12.92 -8.19 -11.12
C PHE A 76 12.88 -8.70 -12.55
N SER A 77 13.92 -9.43 -12.95
CA SER A 77 14.01 -10.09 -14.25
C SER A 77 14.13 -11.60 -14.12
N GLU A 78 13.59 -12.32 -15.11
CA GLU A 78 13.74 -13.78 -15.25
C GLU A 78 15.21 -14.24 -15.29
N ASP A 79 16.12 -13.36 -15.71
CA ASP A 79 17.55 -13.64 -15.78
C ASP A 79 18.27 -13.42 -14.43
N ASN A 80 17.61 -12.87 -13.42
CA ASN A 80 18.18 -12.63 -12.09
C ASN A 80 18.26 -13.94 -11.29
N SER A 81 19.38 -14.18 -10.57
CA SER A 81 19.58 -15.38 -9.76
C SER A 81 18.54 -15.58 -8.66
N ASN A 82 17.91 -14.50 -8.20
CA ASN A 82 16.87 -14.51 -7.17
C ASN A 82 15.46 -14.69 -7.75
N TRP A 83 15.30 -14.78 -9.08
CA TRP A 83 14.02 -15.00 -9.73
C TRP A 83 13.22 -16.19 -9.17
N PRO A 84 13.83 -17.36 -8.86
CA PRO A 84 13.11 -18.47 -8.25
C PRO A 84 12.47 -18.13 -6.89
N ALA A 85 13.06 -17.21 -6.12
CA ALA A 85 12.50 -16.74 -4.85
C ALA A 85 11.36 -15.72 -5.05
N PHE A 86 11.35 -14.99 -6.17
CA PHE A 86 10.28 -14.05 -6.51
C PHE A 86 9.05 -14.73 -7.11
N ARG A 87 9.23 -15.81 -7.90
CA ARG A 87 8.15 -16.48 -8.64
C ARG A 87 6.93 -16.85 -7.77
N PRO A 88 7.05 -17.45 -6.57
CA PRO A 88 5.89 -17.77 -5.74
C PRO A 88 5.12 -16.53 -5.26
N LEU A 89 5.82 -15.43 -4.99
CA LEU A 89 5.18 -14.16 -4.67
C LEU A 89 4.50 -13.57 -5.91
N LEU A 90 5.11 -13.67 -7.09
CA LEU A 90 4.53 -13.16 -8.34
C LEU A 90 3.21 -13.87 -8.70
N GLU A 91 3.13 -15.19 -8.54
CA GLU A 91 1.87 -15.94 -8.75
C GLU A 91 0.74 -15.49 -7.82
N LEU A 92 1.10 -15.07 -6.61
CA LEU A 92 0.18 -14.56 -5.62
C LEU A 92 -0.22 -13.11 -5.93
N LEU A 93 0.75 -12.27 -6.33
CA LEU A 93 0.49 -10.92 -6.83
C LEU A 93 -0.44 -10.95 -8.04
N ASP A 94 -0.26 -11.88 -8.98
CA ASP A 94 -1.12 -12.00 -10.17
C ASP A 94 -2.62 -12.10 -9.79
N LYS A 95 -2.94 -12.96 -8.81
CA LYS A 95 -4.31 -13.13 -8.30
C LYS A 95 -4.84 -11.90 -7.58
N LEU A 96 -3.98 -11.23 -6.80
CA LEU A 96 -4.34 -9.99 -6.12
C LEU A 96 -4.62 -8.87 -7.10
N LEU A 97 -3.79 -8.74 -8.14
CA LEU A 97 -3.94 -7.71 -9.17
C LEU A 97 -5.24 -7.88 -9.93
N LEU A 98 -5.61 -9.12 -10.27
CA LEU A 98 -6.91 -9.44 -10.87
C LEU A 98 -8.06 -8.98 -9.96
N TYR A 99 -8.04 -9.38 -8.69
CA TYR A 99 -9.11 -9.04 -7.73
C TYR A 99 -9.19 -7.53 -7.45
N TYR A 100 -8.07 -6.89 -7.14
CA TYR A 100 -8.03 -5.48 -6.78
C TYR A 100 -8.28 -4.54 -7.95
N SER A 101 -7.92 -4.94 -9.17
CA SER A 101 -8.26 -4.15 -10.36
C SER A 101 -9.77 -4.15 -10.63
N ASP A 102 -10.45 -5.29 -10.47
CA ASP A 102 -11.91 -5.34 -10.60
C ASP A 102 -12.62 -4.56 -9.48
N PHE A 103 -12.11 -4.67 -8.25
CA PHE A 103 -12.58 -3.84 -7.13
C PHE A 103 -12.44 -2.34 -7.44
N LEU A 104 -11.26 -1.88 -7.86
CA LEU A 104 -11.02 -0.47 -8.19
C LEU A 104 -11.92 0.01 -9.32
N LYS A 105 -12.12 -0.80 -10.35
CA LYS A 105 -13.05 -0.50 -11.44
C LYS A 105 -14.45 -0.19 -10.91
N LYS A 106 -14.97 -1.00 -9.99
CA LYS A 106 -16.31 -0.82 -9.41
C LYS A 106 -16.36 0.39 -8.49
N GLU A 107 -15.37 0.53 -7.62
CA GLU A 107 -15.33 1.63 -6.65
C GLU A 107 -15.15 2.99 -7.28
N LEU A 108 -14.21 3.14 -8.23
CA LEU A 108 -13.98 4.42 -8.89
C LEU A 108 -15.19 4.85 -9.73
N LYS A 109 -15.88 3.91 -10.38
CA LYS A 109 -17.18 4.19 -11.04
C LYS A 109 -18.24 4.71 -10.07
N ARG A 110 -18.19 4.31 -8.80
CA ARG A 110 -19.18 4.71 -7.79
C ARG A 110 -18.82 6.04 -7.12
N ILE A 111 -17.55 6.26 -6.79
CA ILE A 111 -17.13 7.40 -5.96
C ILE A 111 -16.63 8.59 -6.77
N ASP A 112 -16.13 8.36 -7.98
CA ASP A 112 -15.56 9.39 -8.84
C ASP A 112 -15.71 8.99 -10.33
N PRO A 113 -16.94 8.93 -10.87
CA PRO A 113 -17.19 8.42 -12.21
C PRO A 113 -16.63 9.31 -13.33
N ASN A 114 -16.53 10.62 -13.09
CA ASN A 114 -16.09 11.62 -14.05
C ASN A 114 -15.01 12.53 -13.42
N PRO A 115 -13.85 11.95 -13.06
CA PRO A 115 -12.80 12.67 -12.33
C PRO A 115 -12.35 13.90 -13.12
N GLN A 116 -12.46 15.07 -12.48
CA GLN A 116 -12.14 16.38 -13.08
C GLN A 116 -12.94 16.70 -14.35
N GLY A 117 -14.19 16.21 -14.45
CA GLY A 117 -15.08 16.48 -15.59
C GLY A 117 -14.75 15.68 -16.85
N ARG A 118 -13.89 14.67 -16.76
CA ARG A 118 -13.55 13.77 -17.88
C ARG A 118 -14.68 12.80 -18.19
N THR A 119 -14.67 12.26 -19.41
CA THR A 119 -15.62 11.25 -19.91
C THR A 119 -15.27 9.81 -19.51
N ARG A 120 -14.10 9.59 -18.90
CA ARG A 120 -13.60 8.29 -18.48
C ARG A 120 -13.14 8.30 -17.03
N THR A 121 -13.20 7.14 -16.40
CA THR A 121 -12.73 6.92 -15.03
C THR A 121 -11.22 6.84 -14.91
N ASP A 122 -10.69 7.00 -13.70
CA ASP A 122 -9.26 6.79 -13.41
C ASP A 122 -8.80 5.35 -13.64
N TYR A 123 -9.69 4.38 -13.40
CA TYR A 123 -9.43 2.99 -13.73
C TYR A 123 -9.18 2.82 -15.24
N GLU A 124 -10.04 3.39 -16.09
CA GLU A 124 -9.92 3.27 -17.55
C GLU A 124 -8.65 3.95 -18.07
N ALA A 125 -8.32 5.13 -17.55
CA ALA A 125 -7.08 5.82 -17.89
C ALA A 125 -5.83 5.01 -17.48
N ALA A 126 -5.80 4.48 -16.26
CA ALA A 126 -4.70 3.65 -15.79
C ALA A 126 -4.56 2.33 -16.58
N LEU A 127 -5.68 1.67 -16.88
CA LEU A 127 -5.70 0.44 -17.67
C LEU A 127 -5.12 0.67 -19.07
N GLU A 128 -5.46 1.78 -19.73
CA GLU A 128 -4.89 2.13 -21.03
C GLU A 128 -3.35 2.26 -20.95
N ILE A 129 -2.85 2.96 -19.92
CA ILE A 129 -1.41 3.15 -19.73
C ILE A 129 -0.72 1.82 -19.48
N CYS A 130 -1.27 0.97 -18.61
CA CYS A 130 -0.71 -0.35 -18.30
C CYS A 130 -0.72 -1.31 -19.50
N LYS A 131 -1.58 -1.07 -20.51
CA LYS A 131 -1.68 -1.85 -21.74
C LYS A 131 -0.81 -1.35 -22.89
N ARG A 132 -0.10 -0.23 -22.73
CA ARG A 132 0.77 0.30 -23.78
C ARG A 132 1.82 -0.73 -24.16
N ALA A 133 2.08 -0.82 -25.46
CA ALA A 133 3.13 -1.69 -25.98
C ALA A 133 4.47 -1.29 -25.36
N LEU A 134 5.23 -2.29 -24.93
CA LEU A 134 6.58 -2.06 -24.43
C LEU A 134 7.53 -1.80 -25.60
N PRO A 135 8.60 -1.02 -25.38
CA PRO A 135 9.73 -0.95 -26.31
C PRO A 135 10.29 -2.35 -26.63
N ALA A 136 10.80 -2.54 -27.85
CA ALA A 136 11.25 -3.85 -28.33
C ALA A 136 12.40 -4.47 -27.49
N ASP A 137 13.17 -3.64 -26.78
CA ASP A 137 14.27 -4.04 -25.90
C ASP A 137 13.82 -4.37 -24.46
N LYS A 138 12.53 -4.19 -24.13
CA LYS A 138 11.99 -4.37 -22.79
C LYS A 138 11.13 -5.63 -22.71
N ARG A 139 11.25 -6.35 -21.58
CA ARG A 139 10.41 -7.52 -21.27
C ARG A 139 9.35 -7.14 -20.25
N ALA A 140 8.12 -7.61 -20.44
CA ALA A 140 7.04 -7.44 -19.48
C ALA A 140 7.25 -8.34 -18.26
N ILE A 141 6.74 -7.93 -17.09
CA ILE A 141 6.59 -8.84 -15.96
C ILE A 141 5.60 -9.94 -16.36
N PRO A 142 5.90 -11.24 -16.12
CA PRO A 142 5.10 -12.34 -16.62
C PRO A 142 3.84 -12.55 -15.77
N LEU A 143 2.87 -11.66 -15.93
CA LEU A 143 1.50 -11.79 -15.41
C LEU A 143 0.64 -12.65 -16.33
N SER A 144 -0.44 -13.24 -15.82
CA SER A 144 -1.40 -13.98 -16.65
C SER A 144 -2.13 -13.07 -17.64
N ILE A 145 -2.68 -13.65 -18.72
CA ILE A 145 -3.43 -12.90 -19.73
C ILE A 145 -4.64 -12.21 -19.10
N GLU A 146 -5.31 -12.87 -18.16
CA GLU A 146 -6.45 -12.33 -17.42
C GLU A 146 -6.06 -11.07 -16.65
N THR A 147 -4.98 -11.13 -15.86
CA THR A 147 -4.47 -9.98 -15.13
C THR A 147 -4.03 -8.86 -16.06
N ARG A 148 -3.26 -9.15 -17.12
CA ARG A 148 -2.84 -8.13 -18.11
C ARG A 148 -4.02 -7.40 -18.74
N ASN A 149 -5.16 -8.08 -18.89
CA ASN A 149 -6.34 -7.49 -19.50
C ASN A 149 -7.08 -6.50 -18.60
N VAL A 150 -6.88 -6.57 -17.28
CA VAL A 150 -7.59 -5.73 -16.31
C VAL A 150 -6.69 -4.89 -15.41
N ASN A 151 -5.39 -5.15 -15.39
CA ASN A 151 -4.43 -4.51 -14.50
C ASN A 151 -4.41 -2.99 -14.70
N CYS A 152 -4.63 -2.26 -13.60
CA CYS A 152 -4.57 -0.80 -13.54
C CYS A 152 -3.43 -0.29 -12.64
N PHE A 153 -2.49 -1.16 -12.27
CA PHE A 153 -1.38 -0.82 -11.39
C PHE A 153 -0.04 -0.87 -12.14
N SER A 154 0.85 0.05 -11.79
CA SER A 154 2.20 0.14 -12.35
C SER A 154 3.26 -0.50 -11.44
N HIS A 155 3.05 -0.41 -10.12
CA HIS A 155 3.99 -0.86 -9.10
C HIS A 155 3.26 -1.40 -7.87
N VAL A 156 3.94 -2.29 -7.13
CA VAL A 156 3.57 -2.64 -5.76
C VAL A 156 4.73 -2.34 -4.85
N ARG A 157 4.51 -1.56 -3.79
CA ARG A 157 5.46 -1.41 -2.70
C ARG A 157 5.09 -2.35 -1.56
N ILE A 158 6.06 -3.05 -1.00
CA ILE A 158 5.91 -3.86 0.22
C ILE A 158 6.70 -3.17 1.31
N SER A 159 5.99 -2.64 2.31
CA SER A 159 6.54 -2.04 3.51
C SER A 159 6.55 -3.08 4.65
N VAL A 160 7.72 -3.38 5.21
CA VAL A 160 7.94 -4.46 6.18
C VAL A 160 8.30 -3.86 7.52
N CYS A 161 7.44 -4.06 8.53
CA CYS A 161 7.70 -3.70 9.92
C CYS A 161 8.24 -2.26 10.09
N ILE A 162 7.69 -1.27 9.38
CA ILE A 162 8.10 0.12 9.52
C ILE A 162 6.93 0.97 10.02
N SER A 163 7.24 1.94 10.89
CA SER A 163 6.31 2.90 11.47
C SER A 163 6.96 4.29 11.47
N PRO A 164 6.96 5.01 10.33
CA PRO A 164 7.59 6.33 10.27
C PRO A 164 6.92 7.31 11.27
N HIS A 165 7.73 7.98 12.10
CA HIS A 165 7.29 8.76 13.27
C HIS A 165 6.67 10.13 12.93
N ASP A 166 6.75 10.58 11.68
CA ASP A 166 6.35 11.91 11.23
C ASP A 166 5.36 11.76 10.05
N PRO A 167 4.24 12.52 9.96
CA PRO A 167 3.28 12.48 8.85
C PRO A 167 3.85 12.88 7.47
N VAL A 168 5.14 12.71 7.20
CA VAL A 168 5.82 13.43 6.13
C VAL A 168 5.69 12.78 4.76
N GLU A 169 5.33 11.49 4.70
CA GLU A 169 5.29 10.81 3.40
C GLU A 169 3.92 10.89 2.74
N ARG A 170 3.89 11.57 1.60
CA ARG A 170 2.86 11.34 0.59
C ARG A 170 2.99 9.91 0.07
N LEU A 171 1.89 9.34 -0.38
CA LEU A 171 1.91 8.01 -0.98
C LEU A 171 2.51 8.08 -2.39
N THR A 172 3.83 7.98 -2.47
CA THR A 172 4.61 7.86 -3.72
C THR A 172 5.38 6.55 -3.74
N PRO A 173 5.58 5.93 -4.92
CA PRO A 173 6.42 4.75 -5.04
C PRO A 173 7.90 5.10 -4.80
N ASP A 174 8.70 4.11 -4.39
CA ASP A 174 10.15 4.27 -4.19
C ASP A 174 10.89 4.12 -5.53
N THR A 175 10.55 4.97 -6.51
CA THR A 175 11.16 5.00 -7.85
C THR A 175 11.82 6.35 -8.12
N GLU A 176 12.61 6.45 -9.18
CA GLU A 176 13.28 7.71 -9.56
C GLU A 176 12.28 8.84 -9.83
N THR A 177 11.18 8.55 -10.53
CA THR A 177 10.18 9.56 -10.89
C THR A 177 9.24 9.89 -9.75
N LYS A 178 8.97 8.92 -8.86
CA LYS A 178 7.95 9.01 -7.78
C LYS A 178 6.54 9.34 -8.26
N GLU A 179 6.30 9.31 -9.57
CA GLU A 179 5.01 9.64 -10.16
C GLU A 179 4.04 8.47 -10.03
N CYS A 180 2.81 8.76 -9.64
CA CYS A 180 1.74 7.78 -9.49
C CYS A 180 0.37 8.40 -9.70
N GLY A 181 -0.60 7.53 -9.99
CA GLY A 181 -2.00 7.92 -10.12
C GLY A 181 -2.61 8.37 -8.79
N PRO A 182 -3.81 8.97 -8.84
CA PRO A 182 -4.42 9.68 -7.71
C PRO A 182 -4.78 8.77 -6.53
N TYR A 183 -4.87 7.46 -6.75
CA TYR A 183 -5.25 6.49 -5.72
C TYR A 183 -4.17 5.42 -5.54
N VAL A 184 -4.00 5.02 -4.28
CA VAL A 184 -3.17 3.89 -3.85
C VAL A 184 -4.05 2.96 -3.03
N LEU A 185 -4.02 1.68 -3.37
CA LEU A 185 -4.72 0.65 -2.59
C LEU A 185 -3.74 0.05 -1.59
N ILE A 186 -4.06 0.11 -0.30
CA ILE A 186 -3.23 -0.41 0.78
C ILE A 186 -3.85 -1.66 1.37
N VAL A 187 -3.08 -2.73 1.48
CA VAL A 187 -3.53 -4.02 2.02
C VAL A 187 -2.47 -4.59 2.98
N PRO A 188 -2.76 -4.71 4.28
CA PRO A 188 -1.84 -5.31 5.24
C PRO A 188 -1.99 -6.84 5.32
N TRP A 189 -0.88 -7.50 5.62
CA TRP A 189 -0.69 -8.95 5.83
C TRP A 189 0.35 -9.17 6.92
N GLY A 190 0.38 -10.32 7.59
CA GLY A 190 1.34 -10.55 8.68
C GLY A 190 0.74 -11.14 9.94
N LYS A 191 1.49 -11.05 11.04
CA LYS A 191 1.14 -11.57 12.37
C LYS A 191 1.46 -10.52 13.43
N TRP A 192 0.55 -9.57 13.61
CA TRP A 192 0.72 -8.46 14.56
C TRP A 192 -0.36 -8.39 15.65
N ALA A 193 -1.26 -9.39 15.73
CA ALA A 193 -2.21 -9.45 16.82
C ALA A 193 -1.52 -9.51 18.20
N VAL A 194 -2.09 -8.75 19.13
CA VAL A 194 -1.77 -8.75 20.56
C VAL A 194 -2.96 -9.36 21.27
N ASN A 195 -2.77 -10.47 22.00
CA ASN A 195 -3.88 -11.19 22.67
C ASN A 195 -5.08 -11.47 21.74
N LYS A 196 -4.80 -11.89 20.49
CA LYS A 196 -5.80 -12.13 19.42
C LYS A 196 -6.53 -10.86 18.91
N ASP A 197 -6.11 -9.67 19.32
CA ASP A 197 -6.61 -8.38 18.83
C ASP A 197 -5.65 -7.77 17.81
N TRP A 198 -6.06 -7.83 16.54
CA TRP A 198 -5.32 -7.28 15.39
C TRP A 198 -5.39 -5.75 15.31
N THR A 199 -6.26 -5.12 16.09
CA THR A 199 -6.47 -3.68 16.04
C THR A 199 -5.55 -2.92 17.00
N GLN A 200 -4.77 -3.57 17.86
CA GLN A 200 -3.95 -2.87 18.86
C GLN A 200 -2.70 -2.18 18.31
N GLY A 201 -2.19 -2.62 17.15
CA GLY A 201 -1.00 -2.06 16.51
C GLY A 201 -1.12 -2.03 14.99
N GLY A 202 -0.15 -1.40 14.31
CA GLY A 202 -0.11 -1.40 12.85
C GLY A 202 -1.30 -0.72 12.15
N LYS A 203 -1.96 0.20 12.85
CA LYS A 203 -3.08 1.00 12.33
C LYS A 203 -2.56 1.99 11.30
N ILE A 204 -3.35 2.28 10.27
CA ILE A 204 -3.06 3.37 9.33
C ILE A 204 -3.69 4.64 9.87
N VAL A 205 -2.90 5.69 10.04
CA VAL A 205 -3.37 7.00 10.51
C VAL A 205 -3.33 8.00 9.36
N LEU A 206 -4.46 8.65 9.13
CA LEU A 206 -4.62 9.81 8.24
C LEU A 206 -4.82 11.04 9.15
N PRO A 207 -3.81 11.91 9.28
CA PRO A 207 -3.95 13.14 10.05
C PRO A 207 -5.11 14.04 9.53
N PRO A 208 -5.72 14.85 10.41
CA PRO A 208 -5.39 14.97 11.84
C PRO A 208 -6.00 13.86 12.73
N ASN A 209 -7.12 13.23 12.34
CA ASN A 209 -7.94 12.48 13.31
C ASN A 209 -8.49 11.13 12.81
N THR A 210 -8.10 10.65 11.64
CA THR A 210 -8.65 9.39 11.11
C THR A 210 -7.69 8.24 11.41
N ILE A 211 -8.10 7.36 12.31
CA ILE A 211 -7.38 6.14 12.63
C ILE A 211 -8.13 4.96 12.01
N MET A 212 -7.49 4.24 11.11
CA MET A 212 -8.04 3.06 10.47
C MET A 212 -7.43 1.81 11.12
N PRO A 213 -8.21 1.03 11.89
CA PRO A 213 -7.75 -0.28 12.32
C PRO A 213 -7.54 -1.16 11.08
N CYS A 214 -6.57 -2.05 11.16
CA CYS A 214 -6.20 -2.93 10.06
C CYS A 214 -6.35 -4.39 10.49
N LEU A 215 -7.05 -5.18 9.67
CA LEU A 215 -7.00 -6.63 9.68
C LEU A 215 -6.19 -7.13 8.48
N PRO A 216 -5.59 -8.33 8.53
CA PRO A 216 -5.05 -8.97 7.34
C PRO A 216 -6.06 -8.99 6.19
N SER A 217 -5.60 -8.75 4.96
CA SER A 217 -6.41 -8.68 3.74
C SER A 217 -7.39 -7.50 3.64
N GLN A 218 -7.59 -6.72 4.72
CA GLN A 218 -8.45 -5.55 4.68
C GLN A 218 -7.82 -4.46 3.82
N TYR A 219 -8.54 -3.98 2.82
CA TYR A 219 -8.01 -3.00 1.90
C TYR A 219 -8.49 -1.58 2.21
N HIS A 220 -7.63 -0.61 1.95
CA HIS A 220 -7.90 0.81 2.11
C HIS A 220 -7.55 1.55 0.81
N LEU A 221 -8.55 2.15 0.18
CA LEU A 221 -8.36 3.02 -0.97
C LEU A 221 -8.07 4.44 -0.48
N ILE A 222 -6.85 4.93 -0.71
CA ILE A 222 -6.38 6.22 -0.21
C ILE A 222 -5.91 7.08 -1.39
N ARG A 223 -6.23 8.37 -1.31
CA ARG A 223 -5.73 9.38 -2.26
C ARG A 223 -4.26 9.67 -2.04
N LYS A 224 -3.45 9.75 -3.11
CA LYS A 224 -1.99 9.93 -3.03
C LYS A 224 -1.57 11.20 -2.28
N GLU A 225 -2.43 12.22 -2.31
CA GLU A 225 -2.17 13.52 -1.69
C GLU A 225 -2.30 13.48 -0.17
N ARG A 226 -2.86 12.41 0.41
CA ARG A 226 -2.97 12.25 1.85
C ARG A 226 -1.62 11.84 2.44
N HIS A 227 -1.28 12.50 3.53
CA HIS A 227 -0.24 12.04 4.43
C HIS A 227 -0.75 10.85 5.22
N ILE A 228 0.06 9.79 5.31
CA ILE A 228 -0.24 8.62 6.15
C ILE A 228 0.96 8.22 6.98
N PHE A 229 0.71 7.59 8.11
CA PHE A 229 1.73 6.83 8.83
C PHE A 229 1.09 5.59 9.46
N ASN A 230 1.93 4.61 9.81
CA ASN A 230 1.50 3.43 10.54
C ASN A 230 1.82 3.60 12.02
N THR A 231 0.94 3.18 12.92
CA THR A 231 1.31 3.04 14.34
C THR A 231 2.26 1.85 14.52
N PRO A 232 3.14 1.85 15.53
CA PRO A 232 3.99 0.70 15.81
C PRO A 232 3.18 -0.58 16.07
N ILE A 233 3.82 -1.73 15.89
CA ILE A 233 3.37 -3.05 16.37
C ILE A 233 4.26 -3.51 17.55
N GLU A 234 3.79 -4.49 18.31
CA GLU A 234 4.57 -5.12 19.38
C GLU A 234 5.89 -5.72 18.85
N ALA A 235 6.94 -5.69 19.67
CA ALA A 235 8.23 -6.29 19.36
C ALA A 235 8.11 -7.79 18.99
N GLY A 236 8.90 -8.24 18.01
CA GLY A 236 8.90 -9.64 17.54
C GLY A 236 7.68 -10.04 16.70
N LYS A 237 6.75 -9.11 16.45
CA LYS A 237 5.65 -9.29 15.50
C LYS A 237 6.05 -8.86 14.10
N GLU A 238 5.28 -9.30 13.11
CA GLU A 238 5.53 -8.96 11.71
C GLU A 238 4.30 -8.34 11.04
N ARG A 239 4.52 -7.31 10.24
CA ARG A 239 3.49 -6.70 9.39
C ARG A 239 4.09 -6.33 8.04
N TYR A 240 3.39 -6.72 6.99
CA TYR A 240 3.68 -6.44 5.59
C TYR A 240 2.54 -5.58 5.05
N GLN A 241 2.84 -4.41 4.54
CA GLN A 241 1.85 -3.52 3.92
C GLN A 241 2.12 -3.45 2.43
N PHE A 242 1.18 -3.98 1.64
CA PHE A 242 1.19 -3.91 0.20
C PHE A 242 0.50 -2.63 -0.22
N GLU A 243 1.15 -1.87 -1.10
CA GLU A 243 0.65 -0.61 -1.62
C GLU A 243 0.67 -0.71 -3.14
N PHE A 244 -0.51 -0.79 -3.74
CA PHE A 244 -0.66 -0.90 -5.18
C PHE A 244 -0.84 0.50 -5.77
N PHE A 245 0.12 0.92 -6.58
CA PHE A 245 0.16 2.26 -7.17
C PHE A 245 -0.38 2.21 -8.60
N MET A 246 -1.38 3.04 -8.88
CA MET A 246 -1.79 3.32 -10.26
C MET A 246 -0.64 4.01 -11.00
N PRO A 247 -0.47 3.79 -12.32
CA PRO A 247 0.47 4.57 -13.11
C PRO A 247 0.14 6.06 -13.00
N HIS A 248 1.14 6.91 -13.22
CA HIS A 248 0.88 8.34 -13.40
C HIS A 248 -0.15 8.55 -14.51
N ILE A 249 -1.18 9.34 -14.21
CA ILE A 249 -2.20 9.76 -15.16
C ILE A 249 -1.90 11.23 -15.45
N PRO A 250 -1.34 11.58 -16.62
CA PRO A 250 -0.92 12.95 -16.93
C PRO A 250 -2.02 13.99 -16.73
N GLU A 251 -3.27 13.59 -16.94
CA GLU A 251 -4.44 14.45 -16.73
C GLU A 251 -4.65 14.84 -15.24
N HIS A 252 -4.03 14.13 -14.30
CA HIS A 252 -4.06 14.40 -12.86
C HIS A 252 -2.94 15.31 -12.35
N ASP A 253 -2.12 15.90 -13.23
CA ASP A 253 -1.07 16.88 -12.89
C ASP A 253 -1.62 18.25 -12.45
N SER A 254 -2.75 18.27 -11.74
CA SER A 254 -3.22 19.50 -11.11
C SER A 254 -2.39 19.77 -9.86
N GLU A 255 -1.31 20.54 -10.04
CA GLU A 255 -0.59 21.26 -8.99
C GLU A 255 -1.55 21.87 -7.94
N ALA A 256 -2.77 22.25 -8.34
CA ALA A 256 -3.80 22.80 -7.48
C ALA A 256 -4.28 21.84 -6.38
N LEU A 257 -4.48 20.54 -6.65
CA LEU A 257 -4.88 19.54 -5.64
C LEU A 257 -3.72 19.22 -4.70
N GLU A 258 -2.50 19.13 -5.25
CA GLU A 258 -1.29 18.96 -4.45
C GLU A 258 -0.96 20.18 -3.59
N LYS A 259 -1.28 21.40 -4.04
CA LYS A 259 -1.16 22.63 -3.26
C LYS A 259 -2.23 22.65 -2.16
N ALA A 260 -3.48 22.30 -2.46
CA ALA A 260 -4.56 22.24 -1.48
C ALA A 260 -4.26 21.27 -0.32
N SER A 261 -3.69 20.09 -0.60
CA SER A 261 -3.32 19.12 0.45
C SER A 261 -2.14 19.58 1.33
N ARG A 262 -1.29 20.49 0.86
CA ARG A 262 -0.25 21.14 1.69
C ARG A 262 -0.86 22.13 2.70
N TYR A 263 -1.99 22.76 2.36
CA TYR A 263 -2.60 23.80 3.21
C TYR A 263 -3.31 23.24 4.45
N ASP A 264 -3.82 22.01 4.41
CA ASP A 264 -4.46 21.37 5.57
C ASP A 264 -3.48 21.13 6.74
N PHE A 265 -2.16 21.07 6.46
CA PHE A 265 -1.12 21.00 7.49
C PHE A 265 -0.60 22.38 7.93
N VAL A 266 -0.61 23.37 7.02
CA VAL A 266 -0.13 24.73 7.32
C VAL A 266 -1.16 25.50 8.17
N GLN A 267 -2.46 25.28 8.00
CA GLN A 267 -3.47 25.95 8.85
C GLN A 267 -3.49 25.43 10.30
N ALA A 268 -3.15 24.17 10.56
CA ALA A 268 -3.08 23.62 11.92
C ALA A 268 -1.90 24.22 12.72
N LYS A 269 -0.75 24.48 12.08
CA LYS A 269 0.39 25.14 12.74
C LYS A 269 0.22 26.67 12.89
N ILE A 270 -0.49 27.33 11.98
CA ILE A 270 -0.76 28.77 12.09
C ILE A 270 -1.82 29.06 13.18
N HIS A 271 -2.86 28.23 13.31
CA HIS A 271 -3.84 28.41 14.41
C HIS A 271 -3.27 28.07 15.79
N HIS A 272 -2.34 27.11 15.91
CA HIS A 272 -1.71 26.82 17.19
C HIS A 272 -0.70 27.91 17.59
N ALA A 273 0.09 28.45 16.64
CA ALA A 273 1.07 29.50 16.92
C ALA A 273 0.43 30.87 17.19
N LEU A 274 -0.72 31.18 16.57
CA LEU A 274 -1.45 32.44 16.81
C LEU A 274 -2.28 32.42 18.11
N ASN A 275 -2.63 31.23 18.63
CA ASN A 275 -3.36 31.09 19.89
C ASN A 275 -2.46 30.87 21.11
N THR A 276 -1.24 30.35 20.95
CA THR A 276 -0.27 30.29 22.07
C THR A 276 0.56 31.57 22.23
N GLY A 277 0.62 32.43 21.22
CA GLY A 277 1.29 33.74 21.29
C GLY A 277 0.47 34.87 21.91
N LYS A 278 -0.84 34.69 22.14
CA LYS A 278 -1.73 35.72 22.72
C LYS A 278 -1.99 35.57 24.23
N ASN A 279 -1.56 34.48 24.86
CA ASN A 279 -1.77 34.24 26.30
C ASN A 279 -0.53 34.50 27.19
N GLN A 280 0.45 35.28 26.72
CA GLN A 280 1.60 35.71 27.55
C GLN A 280 1.82 37.23 27.61
N ARG A 281 0.80 38.05 27.32
CA ARG A 281 0.80 39.48 27.64
C ARG A 281 -0.57 39.91 28.12
N GLY A 282 -0.85 39.73 29.40
CA GLY A 282 -2.10 40.16 30.01
C GLY A 282 -2.44 39.43 31.29
N CYS A 283 -1.54 39.51 32.27
CA CYS A 283 -1.72 39.51 33.72
C CYS A 283 -0.37 39.26 34.37
#